data_AF-A0A6P0XV10-F1
#
_entry.id   AF-A0A6P0XV10-F1
#
_cell.length_a   1.000
_cell.length_b   1.000
_cell.length_c   1.000
_cell.angle_alpha   90.00
_cell.angle_beta   90.00
_cell.angle_gamma   90.00
#
_symmetry.space_group_name_H-M   'P 1'
#
loop_
_entity.id
_entity.type
_entity.pdbx_description
1 polymer ?
#
loop_
_entity_poly.entity_id
_entity_poly.type
_entity_poly.pdbx_seq_one_letter_code
_entity_poly.pdbx_strand_id
1 'polypeptide(L)'
;DDLDLNLVKQKLPMVGLSSSEECWQVMGKFKQGQRQFNVYFPKKDIKGPRAFSCADNGAKPATLEPFLIDERKITLGLLVFGVIQRLNAQKWLSLN
;
A
#
# COMPACT_ATOMS: atom_id res chain seq x y z
N ASP A 1 -6.95 -16.82 -9.35
CA ASP A 1 -6.29 -15.67 -8.70
C ASP A 1 -6.16 -15.91 -7.21
N ASP A 2 -5.02 -15.54 -6.64
CA ASP A 2 -4.67 -15.70 -5.21
C ASP A 2 -4.41 -14.32 -4.59
N LEU A 3 -5.27 -13.36 -4.90
CA LEU A 3 -5.21 -12.01 -4.33
C LEU A 3 -6.08 -11.98 -3.07
N ASP A 4 -5.45 -11.74 -1.94
CA ASP A 4 -6.10 -11.48 -0.66
C ASP A 4 -5.98 -10.00 -0.31
N LEU A 5 -7.10 -9.37 0.03
CA LEU A 5 -7.22 -7.96 0.37
C LEU A 5 -7.81 -7.81 1.76
N ASN A 6 -7.03 -7.26 2.67
CA ASN A 6 -7.43 -7.05 4.06
C ASN A 6 -7.31 -5.59 4.45
N LEU A 7 -8.34 -5.09 5.14
CA LEU A 7 -8.30 -3.81 5.82
C LEU A 7 -7.85 -4.05 7.26
N VAL A 8 -6.63 -3.63 7.58
CA VAL A 8 -6.01 -3.84 8.90
C VAL A 8 -5.71 -2.52 9.58
N LYS A 9 -5.76 -2.50 10.91
CA LYS A 9 -5.29 -1.38 11.72
C LYS A 9 -4.09 -1.87 12.51
N GLN A 10 -2.90 -1.37 12.17
CA GLN A 10 -1.66 -1.79 12.83
C GLN A 10 -0.61 -0.67 12.72
N LYS A 11 0.50 -0.85 13.43
CA LYS A 11 1.66 0.05 13.35
C LYS A 11 2.36 -0.08 12.00
N LEU A 12 3.12 0.94 11.63
CA LEU A 12 3.95 0.89 10.41
C LEU A 12 5.02 -0.20 10.57
N PRO A 13 5.25 -1.04 9.55
CA PRO A 13 6.17 -2.18 9.64
C PRO A 13 7.66 -1.80 9.61
N MET A 14 7.99 -0.50 9.60
CA MET A 14 9.34 0.01 9.32
C MET A 14 10.09 0.39 10.60
N VAL A 15 11.32 -0.08 10.70
CA VAL A 15 12.22 0.21 11.83
C VAL A 15 12.63 1.68 11.77
N GLY A 16 12.39 2.44 12.85
CA GLY A 16 12.79 3.85 12.97
C GLY A 16 11.71 4.88 12.64
N LEU A 17 10.64 4.49 11.92
CA LEU A 17 9.44 5.33 11.71
C LEU A 17 8.33 4.97 12.71
N SER A 18 8.72 4.73 13.96
CA SER A 18 7.83 4.37 15.06
C SER A 18 7.06 5.59 15.53
N SER A 19 6.13 6.09 14.72
CA SER A 19 4.95 6.72 15.29
C SER A 19 4.22 5.63 16.08
N SER A 20 4.03 5.85 17.38
CA SER A 20 3.27 4.94 18.26
C SER A 20 1.81 4.76 17.83
N GLU A 21 1.37 5.50 16.80
CA GLU A 21 0.01 5.53 16.30
C GLU A 21 -0.22 4.46 15.23
N GLU A 22 -1.20 3.61 15.49
CA GLU A 22 -1.72 2.68 14.51
C GLU A 22 -2.48 3.44 13.42
N CYS A 23 -2.23 3.10 12.16
CA CYS A 23 -3.02 3.63 11.05
C CYS A 23 -3.79 2.53 10.34
N TRP A 24 -4.87 2.94 9.66
CA TRP A 24 -5.61 2.05 8.78
C TRP A 24 -4.80 1.77 7.53
N GLN A 25 -4.74 0.50 7.13
CA GLN A 25 -3.96 0.05 6.00
C GLN A 25 -4.80 -0.92 5.16
N VAL A 26 -4.79 -0.71 3.85
CA VAL A 26 -5.25 -1.74 2.90
C VAL A 26 -4.04 -2.56 2.52
N MET A 27 -4.03 -3.83 2.91
CA MET A 27 -2.96 -4.78 2.61
C MET A 27 -3.44 -5.75 1.53
N GLY A 28 -2.72 -5.79 0.42
CA GLY A 28 -2.91 -6.79 -0.62
C GLY A 28 -1.75 -7.78 -0.63
N LYS A 29 -2.05 -9.07 -0.55
CA LYS A 29 -1.09 -10.17 -0.69
C LYS A 29 -1.45 -11.01 -1.88
N PHE A 30 -0.46 -11.37 -2.69
CA PHE A 30 -0.68 -12.23 -3.84
C PHE A 30 0.58 -13.02 -4.19
N LYS A 31 0.44 -13.99 -5.12
CA LYS A 31 1.48 -14.99 -5.42
C LYS A 31 1.88 -15.79 -4.18
N GLN A 32 0.91 -16.42 -3.51
CA GLN A 32 1.12 -17.24 -2.30
C GLN A 32 1.79 -16.45 -1.17
N GLY A 33 1.45 -15.15 -1.06
CA GLY A 33 2.01 -14.25 -0.07
C GLY A 33 3.44 -13.77 -0.33
N GLN A 34 4.04 -14.12 -1.48
CA GLN A 34 5.37 -13.63 -1.87
C GLN A 34 5.37 -12.12 -2.12
N ARG A 35 4.29 -11.60 -2.70
CA ARG A 35 4.15 -10.17 -2.99
C ARG A 35 3.13 -9.54 -2.07
N GLN A 36 3.51 -8.43 -1.48
CA GLN A 36 2.64 -7.63 -0.64
C GLN A 36 2.72 -6.16 -1.01
N PHE A 37 1.57 -5.49 -1.05
CA PHE A 37 1.50 -4.04 -1.08
C PHE A 37 0.60 -3.53 0.04
N ASN A 38 0.89 -2.33 0.52
CA ASN A 38 0.11 -1.65 1.54
C ASN A 38 -0.17 -0.21 1.09
N VAL A 39 -1.41 0.23 1.28
CA VAL A 39 -1.81 1.64 1.21
C VAL A 39 -2.16 2.08 2.63
N TYR A 40 -1.50 3.12 3.12
CA TYR A 40 -1.66 3.61 4.49
C TYR A 40 -2.51 4.88 4.52
N PHE A 41 -3.41 4.94 5.51
CA PHE A 41 -4.31 6.06 5.79
C PHE A 41 -4.11 6.56 7.24
N PRO A 42 -3.06 7.35 7.52
CA PRO A 42 -2.78 7.91 8.84
C PRO A 42 -3.97 8.63 9.49
N LYS A 43 -4.77 9.38 8.72
CA LYS A 43 -5.91 10.15 9.23
C LYS A 43 -7.26 9.42 9.15
N LYS A 44 -7.31 8.13 8.81
CA LYS A 44 -8.55 7.36 8.56
C LYS A 44 -9.46 7.98 7.47
N ASP A 45 -8.96 8.93 6.70
CA ASP A 45 -9.69 9.56 5.60
C ASP A 45 -8.91 9.33 4.30
N ILE A 46 -9.62 8.88 3.27
CA ILE A 46 -9.05 8.74 1.93
C ILE A 46 -8.58 10.08 1.37
N LYS A 47 -9.10 11.23 1.82
CA LYS A 47 -8.69 12.59 1.41
C LYS A 47 -7.46 13.09 2.13
N GLY A 48 -7.11 12.50 3.27
CA GLY A 48 -5.94 12.87 4.06
C GLY A 48 -4.60 12.44 3.44
N PRO A 49 -3.50 12.57 4.18
CA PRO A 49 -2.22 11.99 3.79
C PRO A 49 -2.37 10.50 3.51
N ARG A 50 -1.73 10.02 2.45
CA ARG A 50 -1.73 8.63 2.03
C ARG A 50 -0.30 8.23 1.70
N ALA A 51 0.05 7.01 2.03
CA ALA A 51 1.34 6.45 1.69
C ALA A 51 1.20 5.07 1.08
N PHE A 52 2.23 4.63 0.37
CA PHE A 52 2.31 3.35 -0.30
C PHE A 52 3.60 2.64 0.08
N SER A 53 3.56 1.33 0.16
CA SER A 53 4.77 0.50 0.22
C SER A 53 4.51 -0.84 -0.43
N CYS A 54 5.54 -1.46 -0.97
CA CYS A 54 5.47 -2.81 -1.49
C CYS A 54 6.72 -3.62 -1.10
N ALA A 55 6.57 -4.93 -1.01
CA ALA A 55 7.66 -5.89 -0.78
C ALA A 55 7.44 -7.18 -1.57
N ASP A 56 8.53 -7.74 -2.11
CA ASP A 56 8.55 -9.05 -2.78
C ASP A 56 9.26 -10.09 -1.91
N ASN A 57 9.24 -11.35 -2.34
CA ASN A 57 9.91 -12.49 -1.71
C ASN A 57 9.54 -12.71 -0.22
N GLY A 58 8.31 -12.35 0.17
CA GLY A 58 7.84 -12.48 1.55
C GLY A 58 8.52 -11.53 2.55
N ALA A 59 9.26 -10.53 2.06
CA ALA A 59 9.89 -9.52 2.91
C ALA A 59 8.84 -8.56 3.51
N LYS A 60 9.20 -7.90 4.61
CA LYS A 60 8.38 -6.81 5.15
C LYS A 60 8.65 -5.52 4.36
N PRO A 61 7.62 -4.71 4.06
CA PRO A 61 7.83 -3.42 3.41
C PRO A 61 8.74 -2.54 4.27
N ALA A 62 9.83 -2.05 3.67
CA ALA A 62 10.85 -1.24 4.34
C ALA A 62 10.92 0.23 3.88
N THR A 63 10.28 0.56 2.74
CA THR A 63 10.22 1.94 2.22
C THR A 63 8.79 2.44 2.16
N LEU A 64 8.54 3.61 2.75
CA LEU A 64 7.26 4.31 2.72
C LEU A 64 7.33 5.44 1.70
N GLU A 65 6.48 5.38 0.69
CA GLU A 65 6.43 6.35 -0.41
C GLU A 65 5.15 7.19 -0.33
N PRO A 66 5.17 8.46 -0.73
CA PRO A 66 3.95 9.25 -0.89
C PRO A 66 2.99 8.64 -1.91
N PHE A 67 1.68 8.67 -1.65
CA PHE A 67 0.67 8.09 -2.53
C PHE A 67 -0.41 9.09 -2.94
N LEU A 68 -0.42 9.47 -4.22
CA LEU A 68 -1.40 10.40 -4.81
C LEU A 68 -1.53 11.70 -3.98
N ILE A 69 -0.41 12.30 -3.57
CA ILE A 69 -0.41 13.45 -2.65
C ILE A 69 -0.90 14.75 -3.32
N ASP A 70 -0.78 14.84 -4.64
CA ASP A 70 -1.17 16.03 -5.41
C ASP A 70 -2.66 16.00 -5.79
N GLU A 71 -3.28 14.83 -5.70
CA GLU A 71 -4.68 14.59 -6.04
C GLU A 71 -5.62 15.15 -4.97
N ARG A 72 -6.24 16.31 -5.28
CA ARG A 72 -7.25 16.97 -4.42
C ARG A 72 -8.61 16.27 -4.40
N LYS A 73 -9.01 15.65 -5.52
CA LYS A 73 -10.29 14.94 -5.68
C LYS A 73 -10.05 13.43 -5.74
N ILE A 74 -9.75 12.86 -4.58
CA ILE A 74 -9.55 11.41 -4.48
C ILE A 74 -10.87 10.65 -4.63
N THR A 75 -10.86 9.57 -5.40
CA THR A 75 -11.98 8.64 -5.55
C THR A 75 -11.46 7.21 -5.37
N LEU A 76 -12.37 6.26 -5.10
CA LEU A 76 -11.96 4.86 -4.98
C LEU A 76 -11.30 4.34 -6.27
N GLY A 77 -11.85 4.71 -7.44
CA GLY A 77 -11.27 4.34 -8.73
C GLY A 77 -9.85 4.89 -8.91
N LEU A 78 -9.58 6.12 -8.44
CA LEU A 78 -8.25 6.70 -8.51
C LEU A 78 -7.25 6.02 -7.57
N LEU A 79 -7.69 5.58 -6.38
CA LEU A 79 -6.87 4.77 -5.49
C LEU A 79 -6.48 3.44 -6.14
N VAL A 80 -7.47 2.73 -6.71
CA VAL A 80 -7.23 1.46 -7.42
C VAL A 80 -6.28 1.68 -8.59
N PHE A 81 -6.50 2.72 -9.41
CA PHE A 81 -5.64 3.09 -10.52
C PHE A 81 -4.20 3.35 -10.07
N GLY A 82 -4.00 4.15 -9.01
CA GLY A 82 -2.68 4.44 -8.47
C GLY A 82 -1.96 3.20 -7.96
N VAL A 83 -2.69 2.26 -7.32
CA VAL A 83 -2.12 0.97 -6.91
C VAL A 83 -1.69 0.16 -8.14
N ILE A 84 -2.55 0.02 -9.15
CA ILE A 84 -2.23 -0.71 -10.39
C ILE A 84 -0.99 -0.11 -11.06
N GLN A 85 -0.88 1.21 -11.15
CA GLN A 85 0.30 1.89 -11.70
C GLN A 85 1.58 1.55 -10.93
N ARG A 86 1.53 1.59 -9.59
CA ARG A 86 2.69 1.26 -8.74
C ARG A 86 3.10 -0.21 -8.91
N LEU A 87 2.15 -1.14 -8.92
CA LEU A 87 2.42 -2.56 -9.12
C LEU A 87 2.97 -2.85 -10.54
N ASN A 88 2.48 -2.14 -11.55
CA ASN A 88 3.02 -2.21 -12.92
C ASN A 88 4.45 -1.69 -13.01
N ALA A 89 4.77 -0.59 -12.32
CA ALA A 89 6.13 -0.06 -12.26
C ALA A 89 7.13 -1.06 -11.65
N GLN A 90 6.66 -1.91 -10.72
CA GLN A 90 7.45 -3.01 -10.15
C GLN A 90 7.50 -4.26 -11.06
N LYS A 91 6.86 -4.24 -12.25
CA LYS A 91 6.69 -5.39 -13.15
C LYS A 91 6.00 -6.58 -12.49
N TRP A 92 5.05 -6.31 -11.60
CA TRP A 92 4.37 -7.38 -10.85
C TRP A 92 3.13 -7.94 -11.54
N LEU A 93 2.47 -7.15 -12.40
CA LEU A 93 1.21 -7.54 -13.05
C LEU A 93 1.42 -7.99 -14.51
N SER A 94 2.35 -7.38 -15.23
CA SER A 94 2.69 -7.77 -16.60
C SER A 94 3.97 -8.60 -16.62
N LEU A 95 3.91 -9.81 -17.18
CA LEU A 95 5.10 -10.46 -17.72
C LEU A 95 5.48 -9.72 -19.01
N ASN A 96 6.69 -9.16 -19.08
CA ASN A 96 7.31 -8.86 -20.37
C ASN A 96 8.00 -10.11 -20.88
#